data_AF-A0A975FNE6-F1
#
_entry.id   AF-A0A975FNE6-F1
#
_cell.length_a   1.000
_cell.length_b   1.000
_cell.length_c   1.000
_cell.angle_alpha   90.00
_cell.angle_beta   90.00
_cell.angle_gamma   90.00
#
_symmetry.space_group_name_H-M   'P 1'
#
loop_
_entity.id
_entity.type
_entity.pdbx_description
1 polymer ?
#
loop_
_entity_poly.entity_id
_entity_poly.type
_entity_poly.pdbx_seq_one_letter_code
_entity_poly.pdbx_strand_id
1 'polypeptide(L)'
;MWNPTPASAHVNAAPSTLERRLAAYARSSRERTAAHRFETDLRTLETRVTVIDARFRRLAERDDTAYRMWRDDTVGRMQALARAASAYTGAGLFAAGDGRRVHGVLSRVRDAVGRLDRRHAEYLASLAAADSGAAADAALAASTPARAAEPAAPAARPAASAPARETAPPAMGGAVPVPVQRAV
;
A
#
# COMPACT_ATOMS: atom_id res chain seq x y z
N MET A 1 -10.97 39.12 -68.98
CA MET A 1 -9.99 38.04 -69.17
C MET A 1 -9.97 37.23 -67.88
N TRP A 2 -10.81 36.19 -67.79
CA TRP A 2 -11.00 35.42 -66.56
C TRP A 2 -10.24 34.09 -66.70
N ASN A 3 -9.30 33.84 -65.81
CA ASN A 3 -8.47 32.64 -65.81
C ASN A 3 -9.10 31.64 -64.83
N PRO A 4 -9.73 30.54 -65.27
CA PRO A 4 -10.29 29.56 -64.37
C PRO A 4 -9.15 28.77 -63.71
N THR A 5 -9.06 28.87 -62.38
CA THR A 5 -8.16 28.05 -61.56
C THR A 5 -8.55 26.59 -61.76
N PRO A 6 -7.64 25.68 -62.18
CA PRO A 6 -7.98 24.27 -62.26
C PRO A 6 -8.23 23.75 -60.84
N ALA A 7 -9.42 23.21 -60.63
CA ALA A 7 -9.76 22.48 -59.42
C ALA A 7 -8.78 21.32 -59.28
N SER A 8 -7.84 21.43 -58.35
CA SER A 8 -6.96 20.33 -57.96
C SER A 8 -7.82 19.18 -57.46
N ALA A 9 -8.10 18.23 -58.34
CA ALA A 9 -8.69 16.96 -57.98
C ALA A 9 -7.71 16.26 -57.04
N HIS A 10 -7.95 16.34 -55.74
CA HIS A 10 -7.27 15.50 -54.75
C HIS A 10 -7.63 14.05 -55.07
N VAL A 11 -6.77 13.41 -55.86
CA VAL A 11 -6.83 11.97 -56.13
C VAL A 11 -6.65 11.28 -54.78
N ASN A 12 -7.76 10.85 -54.19
CA ASN A 12 -7.80 10.04 -52.99
C ASN A 12 -7.33 8.63 -53.37
N ALA A 13 -6.01 8.47 -53.52
CA ALA A 13 -5.41 7.20 -53.89
C ALA A 13 -5.70 6.18 -52.77
N ALA A 14 -6.41 5.12 -53.10
CA ALA A 14 -6.66 4.04 -52.15
C ALA A 14 -5.32 3.48 -51.63
N PRO A 15 -5.21 3.18 -50.32
CA PRO A 15 -3.95 2.74 -49.74
C PRO A 15 -3.46 1.46 -50.45
N SER A 16 -2.16 1.42 -50.69
CA SER A 16 -1.50 0.28 -51.31
C SER A 16 -1.60 -0.96 -50.43
N THR A 17 -1.42 -2.14 -51.02
CA THR A 17 -1.38 -3.41 -50.27
C THR A 17 -0.27 -3.43 -49.21
N LEU A 18 0.85 -2.75 -49.46
CA LEU A 18 1.93 -2.61 -48.49
C LEU A 18 1.50 -1.75 -47.29
N GLU A 19 0.88 -0.60 -47.52
CA GLU A 19 0.38 0.27 -46.46
C GLU A 19 -0.68 -0.43 -45.59
N ARG A 20 -1.58 -1.20 -46.20
CA ARG A 20 -2.54 -2.04 -45.47
C ARG A 20 -1.85 -3.08 -44.59
N ARG A 21 -0.79 -3.74 -45.08
CA ARG A 21 0.00 -4.72 -44.32
C ARG A 21 0.76 -4.07 -43.17
N LEU A 22 1.38 -2.90 -43.39
CA LEU A 22 2.08 -2.15 -42.35
C LEU A 22 1.12 -1.66 -41.26
N ALA A 23 -0.05 -1.16 -41.63
CA ALA A 23 -1.09 -0.75 -40.67
C ALA A 23 -1.61 -1.93 -39.84
N ALA A 24 -1.82 -3.09 -40.47
CA ALA A 24 -2.19 -4.31 -39.76
C ALA A 24 -1.10 -4.77 -38.78
N TYR A 25 0.16 -4.77 -39.20
CA TYR A 25 1.29 -5.11 -38.34
C TYR A 25 1.43 -4.15 -37.15
N ALA A 26 1.31 -2.85 -37.37
CA ALA A 26 1.37 -1.83 -36.31
C ALA A 26 0.21 -1.95 -35.32
N ARG A 27 -0.98 -2.38 -35.78
CA ARG A 27 -2.12 -2.70 -34.90
C ARG A 27 -1.81 -3.93 -34.05
N SER A 28 -1.41 -5.04 -34.66
CA SER A 28 -1.07 -6.27 -33.93
C SER A 28 0.09 -6.08 -32.94
N SER A 29 1.07 -5.23 -33.27
CA SER A 29 2.16 -4.90 -32.35
C SER A 29 1.65 -4.17 -31.10
N ARG A 30 0.81 -3.15 -31.29
CA ARG A 30 0.18 -2.41 -30.18
C ARG A 30 -0.69 -3.31 -29.30
N GLU A 31 -1.46 -4.21 -29.91
CA GLU A 31 -2.30 -5.17 -29.19
C GLU A 31 -1.47 -6.12 -28.31
N ARG A 32 -0.35 -6.66 -28.83
CA ARG A 32 0.56 -7.48 -28.04
C ARG A 32 1.18 -6.73 -26.87
N THR A 33 1.63 -5.49 -27.09
CA THR A 33 2.15 -4.64 -26.01
C THR A 33 1.09 -4.36 -24.95
N ALA A 34 -0.15 -4.11 -25.35
CA ALA A 34 -1.27 -3.84 -24.44
C ALA A 34 -1.63 -5.09 -23.61
N ALA A 35 -1.66 -6.26 -24.23
CA ALA A 35 -1.90 -7.54 -23.55
C ALA A 35 -0.80 -7.86 -22.52
N HIS A 36 0.48 -7.64 -22.88
CA HIS A 36 1.59 -7.87 -21.96
C HIS A 36 1.56 -6.92 -20.75
N ARG A 37 1.23 -5.64 -20.96
CA ARG A 37 1.03 -4.67 -19.87
C ARG A 37 -0.11 -5.10 -18.95
N PHE A 38 -1.24 -5.49 -19.54
CA PHE A 38 -2.39 -5.97 -18.77
C PHE A 38 -2.04 -7.18 -17.89
N GLU A 39 -1.31 -8.17 -18.42
CA GLU A 39 -0.88 -9.33 -17.64
C GLU A 39 0.07 -8.92 -16.49
N THR A 40 0.99 -8.00 -16.78
CA THR A 40 1.90 -7.44 -15.78
C THR A 40 1.12 -6.77 -14.66
N ASP A 41 0.17 -5.89 -14.99
CA ASP A 41 -0.67 -5.19 -14.03
C ASP A 41 -1.50 -6.15 -13.17
N LEU A 42 -2.03 -7.22 -13.78
CA LEU A 42 -2.76 -8.27 -13.08
C LEU A 42 -1.87 -9.00 -12.07
N ARG A 43 -0.65 -9.37 -12.46
CA ARG A 43 0.33 -10.04 -11.58
C ARG A 43 0.82 -9.11 -10.47
N THR A 44 1.02 -7.84 -10.76
CA THR A 44 1.35 -6.81 -9.78
C THR A 44 0.24 -6.66 -8.74
N LEU A 45 -1.03 -6.67 -9.16
CA LEU A 45 -2.17 -6.62 -8.24
C LEU A 45 -2.20 -7.83 -7.30
N GLU A 46 -2.06 -9.06 -7.82
CA GLU A 46 -2.01 -10.28 -7.00
C GLU A 46 -0.85 -10.24 -5.99
N THR A 47 0.33 -9.81 -6.44
CA THR A 47 1.52 -9.73 -5.59
C THR A 47 1.32 -8.70 -4.48
N ARG A 48 0.76 -7.53 -4.81
CA ARG A 48 0.48 -6.46 -3.84
C ARG A 48 -0.42 -6.94 -2.70
N VAL A 49 -1.48 -7.66 -3.03
CA VAL A 49 -2.42 -8.21 -2.03
C VAL A 49 -1.73 -9.25 -1.15
N THR A 50 -0.95 -10.16 -1.73
CA THR A 50 -0.18 -11.17 -0.98
C THR A 50 0.81 -10.52 0.00
N VAL A 51 1.54 -9.49 -0.45
CA VAL A 51 2.48 -8.75 0.40
C VAL A 51 1.77 -8.06 1.56
N ILE A 52 0.59 -7.48 1.32
CA ILE A 52 -0.18 -6.79 2.34
C ILE A 52 -0.77 -7.75 3.35
N ASP A 53 -1.27 -8.91 2.90
CA ASP A 53 -1.77 -9.94 3.81
C ASP A 53 -0.68 -10.42 4.78
N ALA A 54 0.54 -10.65 4.27
CA ALA A 54 1.70 -11.02 5.09
C ALA A 54 2.17 -9.89 6.02
N ARG A 55 1.92 -8.63 5.67
CA ARG A 55 2.34 -7.45 6.43
C ARG A 55 1.19 -6.76 7.18
N PHE A 56 0.02 -7.39 7.22
CA PHE A 56 -1.21 -6.76 7.71
C PHE A 56 -1.03 -6.15 9.09
N ARG A 57 -0.39 -6.87 10.02
CA ARG A 57 -0.18 -6.37 11.39
C ARG A 57 0.55 -5.04 11.44
N ARG A 58 1.63 -4.89 10.65
CA ARG A 58 2.38 -3.62 10.55
C ARG A 58 1.59 -2.52 9.87
N LEU A 59 0.65 -2.87 8.99
CA LEU A 59 -0.24 -1.90 8.34
C LEU A 59 -1.34 -1.45 9.29
N ALA A 60 -1.90 -2.36 10.08
CA ALA A 60 -2.95 -2.09 11.06
C ALA A 60 -2.43 -1.26 12.25
N GLU A 61 -1.18 -1.47 12.67
CA GLU A 61 -0.52 -0.65 13.71
C GLU A 61 -0.23 0.79 13.27
N ARG A 62 -0.42 1.12 11.98
CA ARG A 62 -0.27 2.50 11.48
C ARG A 62 -1.59 3.25 11.58
N ASP A 63 -1.51 4.56 11.33
CA ASP A 63 -2.70 5.41 11.19
C ASP A 63 -3.70 4.80 10.18
N ASP A 64 -4.98 4.81 10.55
CA ASP A 64 -6.11 4.26 9.76
C ASP A 64 -6.13 4.80 8.31
N THR A 65 -5.66 6.03 8.10
CA THR A 65 -5.51 6.62 6.76
C THR A 65 -4.65 5.75 5.84
N ALA A 66 -3.60 5.11 6.36
CA ALA A 66 -2.71 4.26 5.57
C ALA A 66 -3.43 3.01 5.05
N TYR A 67 -4.31 2.41 5.87
CA TYR A 67 -5.13 1.27 5.46
C TYR A 67 -6.14 1.68 4.39
N ARG A 68 -6.88 2.78 4.61
CA ARG A 68 -7.88 3.29 3.66
C ARG A 68 -7.27 3.66 2.32
N MET A 69 -6.15 4.38 2.31
CA MET A 69 -5.43 4.74 1.08
C MET A 69 -5.01 3.49 0.28
N TRP A 70 -4.45 2.49 0.97
CA TRP A 70 -4.07 1.23 0.33
C TRP A 70 -5.28 0.51 -0.26
N ARG A 71 -6.38 0.45 0.49
CA ARG A 71 -7.63 -0.20 0.08
C ARG A 71 -8.20 0.46 -1.17
N ASP A 72 -8.34 1.78 -1.16
CA ASP A 72 -8.95 2.52 -2.26
C ASP A 72 -8.10 2.44 -3.53
N ASP A 73 -6.77 2.52 -3.43
CA ASP A 73 -5.86 2.27 -4.56
C ASP A 73 -6.01 0.85 -5.11
N THR A 74 -6.11 -0.16 -4.24
CA THR A 74 -6.23 -1.57 -4.66
C THR A 74 -7.57 -1.83 -5.35
N VAL A 75 -8.67 -1.32 -4.80
CA VAL A 75 -10.01 -1.42 -5.41
C VAL A 75 -10.05 -0.66 -6.74
N GLY A 76 -9.48 0.54 -6.81
CA GLY A 76 -9.39 1.33 -8.05
C GLY A 76 -8.65 0.58 -9.17
N ARG A 77 -7.50 -0.04 -8.85
CA ARG A 77 -6.74 -0.88 -9.79
C ARG A 77 -7.52 -2.10 -10.25
N MET A 78 -8.19 -2.79 -9.33
CA MET A 78 -9.04 -3.94 -9.65
C MET A 78 -10.17 -3.54 -10.62
N GLN A 79 -10.83 -2.41 -10.38
CA GLN A 79 -11.89 -1.89 -11.26
C GLN A 79 -11.35 -1.45 -12.62
N ALA A 80 -10.16 -0.86 -12.68
CA ALA A 80 -9.50 -0.51 -13.94
C ALA A 80 -9.19 -1.76 -14.76
N LEU A 81 -8.67 -2.81 -14.13
CA LEU A 81 -8.40 -4.10 -14.79
C LEU A 81 -9.68 -4.80 -15.23
N ALA A 82 -10.75 -4.77 -14.44
CA ALA A 82 -12.05 -5.32 -14.84
C ALA A 82 -12.59 -4.63 -16.10
N ARG A 83 -12.53 -3.29 -16.16
CA ARG A 83 -12.95 -2.53 -17.35
C ARG A 83 -12.08 -2.83 -18.57
N ALA A 84 -10.77 -2.89 -18.40
CA ALA A 84 -9.84 -3.25 -19.46
C ALA A 84 -10.10 -4.68 -19.98
N ALA A 85 -10.37 -5.62 -19.08
CA ALA A 85 -10.72 -6.99 -19.44
C ALA A 85 -12.00 -7.06 -20.30
N SER A 86 -13.05 -6.34 -19.90
CA SER A 86 -14.28 -6.24 -20.70
C SER A 86 -14.03 -5.66 -22.09
N ALA A 87 -13.17 -4.63 -22.20
CA ALA A 87 -12.81 -4.04 -23.48
C ALA A 87 -12.05 -5.05 -24.39
N TYR A 88 -11.11 -5.82 -23.83
CA TYR A 88 -10.38 -6.85 -24.57
C TYR A 88 -11.27 -8.01 -25.00
N THR A 89 -12.22 -8.43 -24.16
CA THR A 89 -13.23 -9.42 -24.55
C THR A 89 -14.09 -8.91 -25.70
N GLY A 90 -14.58 -7.67 -25.62
CA GLY A 90 -15.40 -7.07 -26.69
C GLY A 90 -14.64 -6.90 -28.01
N ALA A 91 -13.33 -6.68 -27.96
CA ALA A 91 -12.46 -6.60 -29.13
C ALA A 91 -12.00 -7.98 -29.66
N GLY A 92 -12.36 -9.09 -29.01
CA GLY A 92 -11.91 -10.44 -29.39
C GLY A 92 -10.41 -10.68 -29.18
N LEU A 93 -9.77 -9.90 -28.29
CA LEU A 93 -8.33 -9.97 -28.04
C LEU A 93 -7.93 -11.04 -27.01
N PHE A 94 -8.90 -11.57 -26.27
CA PHE A 94 -8.69 -12.68 -25.34
C PHE A 94 -8.98 -14.02 -26.00
N ALA A 95 -8.11 -15.00 -25.75
CA ALA A 95 -8.42 -16.39 -26.04
C ALA A 95 -9.58 -16.86 -25.14
N ALA A 96 -10.28 -17.92 -25.57
CA ALA A 96 -11.47 -18.44 -24.88
C ALA A 96 -11.23 -18.89 -23.40
N GLY A 97 -9.97 -18.95 -22.95
CA GLY A 97 -9.59 -19.22 -21.56
C GLY A 97 -9.16 -17.99 -20.73
N ASP A 98 -8.75 -16.89 -21.38
CA ASP A 98 -8.15 -15.75 -20.69
C ASP A 98 -9.17 -15.01 -19.83
N GLY A 99 -10.41 -14.86 -20.34
CA GLY A 99 -11.50 -14.23 -19.59
C GLY A 99 -11.80 -14.94 -18.27
N ARG A 100 -11.82 -16.28 -18.26
CA ARG A 100 -12.02 -17.06 -17.03
C ARG A 100 -10.86 -16.89 -16.06
N ARG A 101 -9.62 -16.88 -16.56
CA ARG A 101 -8.43 -16.65 -15.74
C ARG A 101 -8.48 -15.27 -15.08
N VAL A 102 -8.69 -14.22 -15.86
CA VAL A 102 -8.78 -12.83 -15.37
C VAL A 102 -9.88 -12.71 -14.32
N HIS A 103 -11.07 -13.24 -14.61
CA HIS A 103 -12.17 -13.23 -13.66
C HIS A 103 -11.80 -13.94 -12.35
N GLY A 104 -11.18 -15.12 -12.44
CA GLY A 104 -10.71 -15.86 -11.26
C GLY A 104 -9.71 -15.07 -10.42
N VAL A 105 -8.76 -14.38 -11.06
CA VAL A 105 -7.80 -13.51 -10.37
C VAL A 105 -8.52 -12.36 -9.65
N LEU A 106 -9.37 -11.62 -10.35
CA LEU A 106 -10.06 -10.46 -9.78
C LEU A 106 -10.99 -10.86 -8.63
N SER A 107 -11.65 -12.02 -8.72
CA SER A 107 -12.46 -12.57 -7.63
C SER A 107 -11.61 -12.93 -6.42
N ARG A 108 -10.46 -13.60 -6.59
CA ARG A 108 -9.54 -13.89 -5.47
C ARG A 108 -9.02 -12.62 -4.80
N VAL A 109 -8.70 -11.59 -5.57
CA VAL A 109 -8.28 -10.28 -5.05
C VAL A 109 -9.41 -9.64 -4.23
N ARG A 110 -10.63 -9.63 -4.77
CA ARG A 110 -11.81 -9.12 -4.05
C ARG A 110 -12.02 -9.81 -2.72
N ASP A 111 -11.95 -11.15 -2.70
CA ASP A 111 -12.13 -11.94 -1.49
C ASP A 111 -11.02 -11.66 -0.46
N ALA A 112 -9.78 -11.49 -0.93
CA ALA A 112 -8.65 -11.15 -0.07
C ALA A 112 -8.79 -9.76 0.55
N VAL A 113 -9.20 -8.75 -0.22
CA VAL A 113 -9.52 -7.42 0.31
C VAL A 113 -10.64 -7.51 1.34
N GLY A 114 -11.71 -8.27 1.07
CA GLY A 114 -12.81 -8.47 2.03
C GLY A 114 -12.38 -9.19 3.33
N ARG A 115 -11.40 -10.10 3.27
CA ARG A 115 -10.79 -10.68 4.49
C ARG A 115 -9.98 -9.65 5.26
N LEU A 116 -9.21 -8.81 4.58
CA LEU A 116 -8.42 -7.76 5.21
C LEU A 116 -9.31 -6.69 5.85
N ASP A 117 -10.43 -6.32 5.19
CA ASP A 117 -11.42 -5.38 5.73
C ASP A 117 -11.99 -5.88 7.06
N ARG A 118 -12.31 -7.19 7.15
CA ARG A 118 -12.78 -7.80 8.40
C ARG A 118 -11.72 -7.79 9.49
N ARG A 119 -10.50 -8.23 9.18
CA ARG A 119 -9.37 -8.22 10.14
C ARG A 119 -9.07 -6.81 10.64
N HIS A 120 -9.21 -5.79 9.78
CA HIS A 120 -9.02 -4.40 10.14
C HIS A 120 -10.10 -3.89 11.09
N ALA A 121 -11.37 -4.21 10.82
CA ALA A 121 -12.47 -3.88 11.74
C ALA A 121 -12.30 -4.55 13.12
N GLU A 122 -11.89 -5.83 13.14
CA GLU A 122 -11.58 -6.56 14.38
C GLU A 122 -10.42 -5.90 15.16
N TYR A 123 -9.38 -5.45 14.46
CA TYR A 123 -8.26 -4.74 15.07
C TYR A 123 -8.71 -3.42 15.72
N LEU A 124 -9.46 -2.59 14.99
CA LEU A 124 -9.97 -1.32 15.54
C LEU A 124 -10.90 -1.54 16.73
N ALA A 125 -11.75 -2.57 16.69
CA ALA A 125 -12.60 -2.94 17.82
C ALA A 125 -11.77 -3.33 19.05
N SER A 126 -10.66 -4.04 18.87
CA SER A 126 -9.75 -4.41 19.97
C SER A 126 -9.06 -3.21 20.62
N LEU A 127 -8.69 -2.20 19.83
CA LEU A 127 -8.11 -0.95 20.35
C LEU A 127 -9.13 -0.17 21.18
N ALA A 128 -10.34 0.01 20.65
CA ALA A 128 -11.41 0.72 21.35
C ALA A 128 -11.78 0.06 22.69
N ALA A 129 -11.76 -1.28 22.74
CA ALA A 129 -11.99 -2.03 23.97
C ALA A 129 -10.85 -1.83 24.99
N ALA A 130 -9.59 -1.81 24.53
CA ALA A 130 -8.44 -1.56 25.40
C ALA A 130 -8.47 -0.14 26.00
N ASP A 131 -8.79 0.87 25.20
CA ASP A 131 -8.91 2.26 25.66
C ASP A 131 -10.05 2.43 26.67
N SER A 132 -11.19 1.76 26.44
CA SER A 132 -12.33 1.77 27.36
C SER A 132 -12.00 1.09 28.70
N GLY A 133 -11.25 -0.01 28.66
CA GLY A 133 -10.76 -0.69 29.86
C GLY A 133 -9.80 0.19 30.66
N ALA A 134 -8.82 0.80 29.99
CA ALA A 134 -7.88 1.72 30.62
C ALA A 134 -8.58 2.94 31.25
N ALA A 135 -9.61 3.48 30.59
CA ALA A 135 -10.42 4.57 31.16
C ALA A 135 -11.21 4.13 32.40
N ALA A 136 -11.77 2.92 32.39
CA ALA A 136 -12.47 2.35 33.55
C ALA A 136 -11.51 2.12 34.74
N ASP A 137 -10.31 1.59 34.47
CA ASP A 137 -9.28 1.40 35.50
C ASP A 137 -8.80 2.73 36.09
N ALA A 138 -8.61 3.75 35.25
CA ALA A 138 -8.26 5.10 35.71
C ALA A 138 -9.38 5.74 36.55
N ALA A 139 -10.64 5.56 36.16
CA ALA A 139 -11.79 6.04 36.92
C ALA A 139 -11.93 5.32 38.28
N LEU A 140 -11.65 4.01 38.33
CA LEU A 140 -11.63 3.24 39.57
C LEU A 140 -10.48 3.68 40.50
N ALA A 141 -9.30 3.93 39.95
CA ALA A 141 -8.16 4.46 40.69
C ALA A 141 -8.46 5.87 41.26
N ALA A 142 -9.10 6.74 40.47
CA ALA A 142 -9.52 8.07 40.91
C ALA A 142 -10.67 8.05 41.93
N SER A 143 -11.53 7.03 41.89
CA SER A 143 -12.66 6.85 42.82
C SER A 143 -12.28 6.11 44.09
N THR A 144 -11.05 5.62 44.21
CA THR A 144 -10.55 5.06 45.47
C THR A 144 -10.30 6.24 46.42
N PRO A 145 -11.12 6.46 47.46
CA PRO A 145 -10.83 7.50 48.42
C PRO A 145 -9.47 7.19 49.03
N ALA A 146 -8.56 8.16 48.98
CA ALA A 146 -7.31 8.11 49.70
C ALA A 146 -7.64 7.78 51.16
N ARG A 147 -7.54 6.50 51.53
CA ARG A 147 -7.64 6.06 52.91
C ARG A 147 -6.54 6.84 53.62
N ALA A 148 -6.98 7.78 54.46
CA ALA A 148 -6.14 8.78 55.10
C ALA A 148 -4.80 8.17 55.49
N ALA A 149 -3.73 8.65 54.83
CA ALA A 149 -2.39 8.49 55.34
C ALA A 149 -2.37 9.24 56.68
N GLU A 150 -2.55 8.49 57.76
CA GLU A 150 -2.30 8.95 59.10
C GLU A 150 -0.82 9.40 59.16
N PRO A 151 -0.52 10.68 59.46
CA PRO A 151 0.84 11.16 59.51
C PRO A 151 1.54 10.59 60.75
N ALA A 152 2.31 9.53 60.57
CA ALA A 152 3.26 9.08 61.57
C ALA A 152 4.36 10.16 61.75
N ALA A 153 4.48 10.65 62.98
CA ALA A 153 5.35 11.74 63.41
C ALA A 153 6.85 11.51 63.11
N PRO A 154 7.64 12.59 62.94
CA PRO A 154 9.06 12.52 62.61
C PRO A 154 9.92 12.14 63.83
N ALA A 155 10.60 10.99 63.77
CA ALA A 155 11.68 10.65 64.69
C ALA A 155 13.03 11.14 64.16
N ALA A 156 13.78 11.80 65.05
CA ALA A 156 14.97 12.58 64.80
C ALA A 156 16.21 11.78 64.33
N ARG A 157 17.06 12.48 63.57
CA ARG A 157 18.47 12.13 63.26
C ARG A 157 19.31 12.00 64.55
N PRO A 158 20.46 11.32 64.45
CA PRO A 158 21.69 12.11 64.57
C PRO A 158 22.71 11.85 63.45
N ALA A 159 23.56 12.86 63.29
CA ALA A 159 24.62 12.99 62.31
C ALA A 159 25.92 12.28 62.73
N ALA A 160 26.72 11.84 61.74
CA ALA A 160 28.18 11.83 61.85
C ALA A 160 28.84 11.78 60.45
N SER A 161 29.48 12.90 60.11
CA SER A 161 30.81 13.06 59.49
C SER A 161 31.21 12.32 58.20
N ALA A 162 31.38 13.13 57.14
CA ALA A 162 32.36 13.03 56.04
C ALA A 162 33.82 13.11 56.60
N PRO A 163 34.95 12.96 55.83
CA PRO A 163 35.19 13.22 54.39
C PRO A 163 36.04 12.10 53.70
N ALA A 164 36.53 12.14 52.46
CA ALA A 164 37.00 13.22 51.59
C ALA A 164 37.32 12.70 50.17
N ARG A 165 37.28 13.62 49.18
CA ARG A 165 38.08 13.70 47.91
C ARG A 165 37.90 12.54 46.90
N GLU A 166 38.09 12.66 45.57
CA GLU A 166 38.76 13.64 44.73
C GLU A 166 38.33 13.41 43.25
N THR A 167 38.42 14.47 42.44
CA THR A 167 38.68 14.50 40.98
C THR A 167 37.65 13.97 39.96
N ALA A 168 37.25 14.90 39.09
CA ALA A 168 36.64 14.69 37.76
C ALA A 168 37.73 14.66 36.65
N PRO A 169 37.39 14.77 35.34
CA PRO A 169 37.12 13.75 34.31
C PRO A 169 38.18 13.84 33.16
N PRO A 170 37.92 13.65 31.83
CA PRO A 170 37.18 12.67 31.01
C PRO A 170 38.10 11.97 29.93
N ALA A 171 37.65 10.89 29.28
CA ALA A 171 38.20 10.42 27.99
C ALA A 171 37.13 9.60 27.24
N MET A 172 36.59 10.04 26.09
CA MET A 172 37.15 9.90 24.72
C MET A 172 37.33 8.43 24.27
N GLY A 173 36.57 8.05 23.24
CA GLY A 173 36.70 6.81 22.45
C GLY A 173 35.33 6.20 22.16
N GLY A 174 34.74 6.25 20.96
CA GLY A 174 35.33 6.29 19.63
C GLY A 174 35.23 4.90 18.99
N ALA A 175 34.55 4.86 17.84
CA ALA A 175 34.52 3.80 16.83
C ALA A 175 33.51 2.64 16.96
N VAL A 176 32.41 2.79 16.21
CA VAL A 176 31.63 1.69 15.61
C VAL A 176 32.29 1.34 14.26
N PRO A 177 32.68 0.08 13.99
CA PRO A 177 33.00 -0.34 12.64
C PRO A 177 31.75 -0.83 11.87
N VAL A 178 31.50 -0.19 10.74
CA VAL A 178 30.57 -0.61 9.68
C VAL A 178 31.33 -1.53 8.70
N PRO A 179 30.85 -2.74 8.38
CA PRO A 179 31.40 -3.49 7.25
C PRO A 179 30.80 -3.00 5.93
N VAL A 180 31.66 -2.40 5.10
CA VAL A 180 31.41 -2.18 3.67
C VAL A 180 31.61 -3.51 2.95
N GLN A 181 30.54 -4.08 2.38
CA GLN A 181 30.68 -5.07 1.32
C GLN A 181 30.62 -4.36 -0.03
N ARG A 182 31.75 -4.43 -0.74
CA ARG A 182 31.91 -4.02 -2.13
C ARG A 182 31.93 -5.31 -2.96
N ALA A 183 30.89 -5.54 -3.74
CA ALA A 183 30.87 -6.62 -4.74
C ALA A 183 31.52 -6.11 -6.04
N VAL A 184 32.41 -6.94 -6.59
CA VAL A 184 32.94 -6.90 -7.96
C VAL A 184 31.92 -7.53 -8.89
#